data_AF-A0A2L2LBV0-F1
#
_entry.id   AF-A0A2L2LBV0-F1
#
_cell.length_a   1.000
_cell.length_b   1.000
_cell.length_c   1.000
_cell.angle_alpha   90.00
_cell.angle_beta   90.00
_cell.angle_gamma   90.00
#
_symmetry.space_group_name_H-M   'P 1'
#
loop_
_entity.id
_entity.type
_entity.pdbx_description
1 polymer ?
#
loop_
_entity_poly.entity_id
_entity_poly.type
_entity_poly.pdbx_seq_one_letter_code
_entity_poly.pdbx_strand_id
1 'polypeptide(L)'
;MGEKIRTMPKYMLAKSLSDGSTAYFWNPPGMYRGMVNGPKPEALGKDFAKAVDRAEELFIALSRWRDSTPADIRKAMATRRFTLKRGKPQKVYGKGIVYIVETEDFIKVGFTRNLASRLAQINTCTPHQVKLVHSFPGTIQDEQHIHRALGDSRHKLEWFRKTESVLAYVEQLKTFRSAA
;
A
#
# COMPACT_ATOMS: atom_id res chain seq x y z
N MET A 1 -39.40 20.39 23.22
CA MET A 1 -38.00 20.05 23.55
C MET A 1 -37.52 19.07 22.50
N GLY A 2 -36.69 19.49 21.55
CA GLY A 2 -36.17 18.58 20.52
C GLY A 2 -35.07 17.71 21.10
N GLU A 3 -35.25 16.38 21.07
CA GLU A 3 -34.16 15.44 21.35
C GLU A 3 -33.04 15.70 20.33
N LYS A 4 -31.89 16.17 20.80
CA LYS A 4 -30.69 16.24 19.98
C LYS A 4 -30.39 14.82 19.51
N ILE A 5 -30.40 14.60 18.19
CA ILE A 5 -29.94 13.35 17.59
C ILE A 5 -28.51 13.14 18.08
N ARG A 6 -28.32 12.24 19.05
CA ARG A 6 -27.00 11.91 19.59
C ARG A 6 -26.22 11.20 18.49
N THR A 7 -25.32 11.94 17.84
CA THR A 7 -24.41 11.38 16.85
C THR A 7 -23.42 10.44 17.52
N MET A 8 -23.09 9.33 16.85
CA MET A 8 -22.14 8.35 17.37
C MET A 8 -20.78 9.00 17.69
N PRO A 9 -20.29 8.92 18.94
CA PRO A 9 -19.00 9.46 19.34
C PRO A 9 -17.83 8.84 18.59
N LYS A 10 -16.70 9.57 18.55
CA LYS A 10 -15.51 9.14 17.84
C LYS A 10 -14.97 7.82 18.43
N TYR A 11 -14.67 6.87 17.54
CA TYR A 11 -14.19 5.54 17.86
C TYR A 11 -15.20 4.60 18.52
N MET A 12 -16.46 5.02 18.66
CA MET A 12 -17.56 4.11 19.00
C MET A 12 -17.97 3.33 17.74
N LEU A 13 -18.21 2.04 17.91
CA LEU A 13 -18.62 1.09 16.87
C LEU A 13 -19.86 0.35 17.35
N ALA A 14 -20.82 0.17 16.44
CA ALA A 14 -21.96 -0.71 16.65
C ALA A 14 -21.70 -2.07 15.99
N LYS A 15 -22.03 -3.17 16.68
CA LYS A 15 -21.92 -4.52 16.16
C LYS A 15 -23.20 -5.29 16.43
N SER A 16 -23.80 -5.84 15.38
CA SER A 16 -24.94 -6.75 15.49
C SER A 16 -24.49 -8.08 16.08
N LEU A 17 -25.24 -8.57 17.06
CA LEU A 17 -25.06 -9.87 17.69
C LEU A 17 -25.93 -10.93 16.99
N SER A 18 -25.62 -12.20 17.24
CA SER A 18 -26.38 -13.34 16.68
C SER A 18 -27.83 -13.41 17.17
N ASP A 19 -28.15 -12.75 18.29
CA ASP A 19 -29.49 -12.62 18.86
C ASP A 19 -30.31 -11.46 18.22
N GLY A 20 -29.75 -10.77 17.21
CA GLY A 20 -30.38 -9.62 16.56
C GLY A 20 -30.24 -8.30 17.33
N SER A 21 -29.69 -8.31 18.56
CA SER A 21 -29.44 -7.10 19.32
C SER A 21 -28.16 -6.40 18.88
N THR A 22 -28.05 -5.09 19.15
CA THR A 22 -26.84 -4.30 18.87
C THR A 22 -26.03 -4.12 20.15
N ALA A 23 -24.72 -4.39 20.08
CA ALA A 23 -23.77 -4.06 21.13
C ALA A 23 -22.81 -2.98 20.64
N TYR A 24 -22.41 -2.10 21.55
CA TYR A 24 -21.53 -0.98 21.28
C TYR A 24 -20.15 -1.22 21.88
N PHE A 25 -19.13 -0.74 21.17
CA PHE A 25 -17.72 -0.90 21.53
C PHE A 25 -16.98 0.41 21.31
N TRP A 26 -16.05 0.74 22.19
CA TRP A 26 -15.08 1.80 21.95
C TRP A 26 -13.77 1.18 21.48
N ASN A 27 -13.32 1.57 20.29
CA ASN A 27 -12.16 0.97 19.63
C ASN A 27 -11.19 2.07 19.16
N PRO A 28 -10.22 2.46 20.00
CA PRO A 28 -9.27 3.50 19.66
C PRO A 28 -8.34 3.02 18.53
N PRO A 29 -7.76 3.94 17.74
CA PRO A 29 -6.82 3.60 16.68
C PRO A 29 -5.73 2.63 17.13
N GLY A 30 -5.43 1.63 16.30
CA GLY A 30 -4.51 0.55 16.65
C GLY A 30 -3.11 1.01 17.08
N MET A 31 -2.66 2.16 16.56
CA MET A 31 -1.41 2.80 16.96
C MET A 31 -1.35 3.18 18.44
N TYR A 32 -2.48 3.49 19.07
CA TYR A 32 -2.55 3.85 20.49
C TYR A 32 -2.56 2.61 21.39
N ARG A 33 -3.19 1.52 20.93
CA ARG A 33 -3.33 0.26 21.68
C ARG A 33 -1.99 -0.43 21.97
N GLY A 34 -1.01 -0.24 21.10
CA GLY A 34 0.33 -0.82 21.24
C GLY A 34 1.31 0.00 22.07
N MET A 35 0.85 1.09 22.69
CA MET A 35 1.72 1.95 23.51
C MET A 35 1.64 1.60 24.99
N VAL A 36 2.73 1.84 25.71
CA VAL A 36 2.75 1.73 27.17
C VAL A 36 1.71 2.69 27.73
N ASN A 37 0.78 2.17 28.53
CA ASN A 37 -0.37 2.90 29.08
C ASN A 37 -1.29 3.54 28.03
N GLY A 38 -1.30 3.00 26.82
CA GLY A 38 -2.23 3.43 25.78
C GLY A 38 -3.68 3.02 26.07
N PRO A 39 -4.66 3.70 25.47
CA PRO A 39 -6.06 3.34 25.57
C PRO A 39 -6.32 1.92 25.04
N LYS A 40 -7.13 1.15 25.77
CA LYS A 40 -7.53 -0.21 25.37
C LYS A 40 -8.96 -0.19 24.80
N PRO A 41 -9.30 -1.14 23.90
CA PRO A 41 -10.69 -1.33 23.48
C PRO A 41 -11.57 -1.70 24.69
N GLU A 42 -12.79 -1.16 24.73
CA GLU A 42 -13.74 -1.37 25.81
C GLU A 42 -15.13 -1.72 25.26
N ALA A 43 -15.80 -2.70 25.84
CA ALA A 43 -17.19 -3.02 25.53
C ALA A 43 -18.11 -2.07 26.31
N LEU A 44 -18.99 -1.37 25.59
CA LEU A 44 -19.87 -0.34 26.16
C LEU A 44 -21.26 -0.88 26.53
N GLY A 45 -21.58 -2.10 26.11
CA GLY A 45 -22.86 -2.75 26.37
C GLY A 45 -23.89 -2.55 25.25
N LYS A 46 -25.16 -2.88 25.54
CA LYS A 46 -26.28 -2.82 24.59
C LYS A 46 -27.10 -1.52 24.67
N ASP A 47 -26.94 -0.75 25.74
CA ASP A 47 -27.65 0.51 25.97
C ASP A 47 -26.94 1.65 25.24
N PHE A 48 -27.60 2.21 24.23
CA PHE A 48 -27.00 3.26 23.40
C PHE A 48 -26.67 4.53 24.18
N ALA A 49 -27.56 4.98 25.07
CA ALA A 49 -27.35 6.23 25.80
C ALA A 49 -26.15 6.12 26.74
N LYS A 50 -26.07 5.02 27.50
CA LYS A 50 -24.92 4.72 28.37
C LYS A 50 -23.63 4.52 27.57
N ALA A 51 -23.73 3.91 26.40
CA ALA A 51 -22.58 3.71 25.54
C ALA A 51 -22.04 5.04 24.97
N VAL A 52 -22.92 5.97 24.61
CA VAL A 52 -22.51 7.32 24.18
C VAL A 52 -21.79 8.04 25.31
N ASP A 53 -22.38 8.11 26.50
CA ASP A 53 -21.79 8.80 27.65
C ASP A 53 -20.40 8.23 27.97
N ARG A 54 -20.28 6.89 27.99
CA ARG A 54 -19.01 6.21 28.24
C ARG A 54 -17.98 6.41 27.12
N ALA A 55 -18.40 6.43 25.86
CA ALA A 55 -17.50 6.69 24.75
C ALA A 55 -16.94 8.11 24.76
N GLU A 56 -17.74 9.09 25.21
CA GLU A 56 -17.29 10.48 25.38
C GLU A 56 -16.25 10.60 26.50
N GLU A 57 -16.48 9.94 27.65
CA GLU A 57 -15.49 9.87 28.73
C GLU A 57 -14.15 9.29 28.23
N LEU A 58 -14.20 8.19 27.47
CA LEU A 58 -13.02 7.55 26.90
C LEU A 58 -12.33 8.45 25.87
N PHE A 59 -13.09 9.21 25.09
CA PHE A 59 -12.54 10.16 24.13
C PHE A 59 -11.85 11.34 24.82
N ILE A 60 -12.42 11.86 25.92
CA ILE A 60 -11.81 12.91 26.73
C ILE A 60 -10.52 12.37 27.38
N ALA A 61 -10.55 11.17 27.95
CA ALA A 61 -9.38 10.52 28.53
C ALA A 61 -8.26 10.31 27.48
N LEU A 62 -8.62 9.87 26.28
CA LEU A 62 -7.70 9.74 25.15
C LEU A 62 -7.06 11.08 24.78
N SER A 63 -7.86 12.15 24.74
CA SER A 63 -7.37 13.49 24.41
C SER A 63 -6.37 13.98 25.45
N ARG A 64 -6.69 13.82 26.74
CA ARG A 64 -5.76 14.15 27.85
C ARG A 64 -4.46 13.35 27.78
N TRP A 65 -4.55 12.04 27.55
CA TRP A 65 -3.37 11.18 27.40
C TRP A 65 -2.49 11.62 26.22
N ARG A 66 -3.11 11.98 25.09
CA ARG A 66 -2.38 12.48 23.92
C ARG A 66 -1.65 13.79 24.25
N ASP A 67 -2.32 14.68 24.97
CA ASP A 67 -1.81 16.00 25.33
C ASP A 67 -0.83 15.97 26.52
N SER A 68 -0.74 14.85 27.24
CA SER A 68 0.32 14.56 28.23
C SER A 68 1.48 13.75 27.66
N THR A 69 1.36 13.23 26.44
CA THR A 69 2.42 12.44 25.79
C THR A 69 3.55 13.36 25.30
N PRO A 70 4.84 13.06 25.54
CA PRO A 70 5.97 13.86 25.05
C PRO A 70 5.92 14.15 23.54
N ALA A 71 6.41 15.32 23.13
CA ALA A 71 6.35 15.80 21.74
C ALA A 71 7.03 14.84 20.75
N ASP A 72 8.12 14.17 21.15
CA ASP A 72 8.81 13.19 20.30
C ASP A 72 7.96 11.95 20.02
N ILE A 73 7.16 11.53 21.00
CA ILE A 73 6.19 10.44 20.83
C ILE A 73 5.01 10.92 19.98
N ARG A 74 4.55 12.18 20.12
CA ARG A 74 3.53 12.75 19.20
C ARG A 74 4.04 12.88 17.77
N LYS A 75 5.30 13.26 17.58
CA LYS A 75 5.96 13.31 16.26
C LYS A 75 6.07 11.90 15.68
N ALA A 76 6.46 10.92 16.49
CA ALA A 76 6.42 9.50 16.09
C ALA A 76 5.00 8.99 15.80
N MET A 77 3.96 9.47 16.50
CA MET A 77 2.54 9.19 16.22
C MET A 77 2.10 9.76 14.86
N ALA A 78 2.50 11.00 14.52
CA ALA A 78 2.19 11.63 13.24
C ALA A 78 2.92 10.96 12.07
N THR A 79 4.17 10.55 12.27
CA THR A 79 4.99 9.87 11.25
C THR A 79 4.57 8.39 11.06
N ARG A 80 3.88 7.78 12.04
CA ARG A 80 3.35 6.40 11.96
C ARG A 80 2.14 6.22 11.02
N ARG A 81 1.73 7.27 10.29
CA ARG A 81 0.65 7.20 9.28
C ARG A 81 1.00 6.37 8.02
N PHE A 82 2.21 5.82 7.92
CA PHE A 82 2.64 4.92 6.83
C PHE A 82 3.31 3.65 7.35
N THR A 83 2.56 2.78 8.02
CA THR A 83 2.94 1.36 8.09
C THR A 83 1.75 0.45 7.83
N LEU A 84 0.95 0.80 6.82
CA LEU A 84 0.33 -0.23 5.99
C LEU A 84 1.48 -1.09 5.45
N LYS A 85 1.48 -2.38 5.77
CA LYS A 85 2.37 -3.44 5.23
C LYS A 85 3.73 -2.92 4.77
N ARG A 86 4.79 -3.09 5.58
CA ARG A 86 6.18 -3.02 5.08
C ARG A 86 6.33 -3.95 3.87
N GLY A 87 6.09 -3.43 2.67
CA GLY A 87 6.90 -3.82 1.53
C GLY A 87 8.35 -3.61 1.96
N LYS A 88 9.21 -4.58 1.65
CA LYS A 88 10.65 -4.48 1.89
C LYS A 88 11.10 -3.07 1.50
N PRO A 89 12.00 -2.40 2.28
CA PRO A 89 12.49 -1.08 1.93
C PRO A 89 12.92 -1.12 0.46
N GLN A 90 12.24 -0.34 -0.39
CA GLN A 90 12.66 -0.22 -1.77
C GLN A 90 14.05 0.39 -1.71
N LYS A 91 15.07 -0.43 -2.00
CA LYS A 91 16.44 0.06 -2.20
C LYS A 91 16.34 1.22 -3.17
N VAL A 92 16.83 2.40 -2.79
CA VAL A 92 16.90 3.56 -3.67
C VAL A 92 18.05 3.29 -4.63
N TYR A 93 17.77 2.57 -5.71
CA TYR A 93 18.76 2.36 -6.76
C TYR A 93 18.86 3.64 -7.59
N GLY A 94 20.06 4.25 -7.63
CA GLY A 94 20.37 5.36 -8.53
C GLY A 94 20.17 5.01 -10.01
N LYS A 95 20.35 6.01 -10.90
CA LYS A 95 20.16 5.91 -12.36
C LYS A 95 20.68 4.59 -12.94
N GLY A 96 19.92 3.98 -13.85
CA GLY A 96 20.27 2.76 -14.58
C GLY A 96 19.50 2.67 -15.89
N ILE A 97 19.27 1.45 -16.37
CA ILE A 97 18.64 1.16 -17.66
C ILE A 97 17.41 0.30 -17.42
N VAL A 98 16.25 0.77 -17.86
CA VAL A 98 15.05 -0.05 -18.00
C VAL A 98 15.10 -0.73 -19.36
N TYR A 99 14.85 -2.04 -19.39
CA TYR A 99 14.89 -2.83 -20.61
C TYR A 99 13.62 -3.65 -20.75
N ILE A 100 13.21 -3.83 -22.00
CA ILE A 100 12.06 -4.60 -22.43
C ILE A 100 12.56 -5.65 -23.40
N VAL A 101 12.38 -6.92 -23.06
CA VAL A 101 12.71 -8.05 -23.92
C VAL A 101 11.45 -8.84 -24.23
N GLU A 102 11.39 -9.41 -25.43
CA GLU A 102 10.34 -10.34 -25.83
C GLU A 102 10.92 -11.74 -26.01
N THR A 103 10.06 -12.71 -25.72
CA THR A 103 10.13 -14.08 -26.24
C THR A 103 8.91 -14.29 -27.15
N GLU A 104 8.67 -15.52 -27.57
CA GLU A 104 7.52 -15.90 -28.40
C GLU A 104 6.19 -15.37 -27.82
N ASP A 105 5.85 -15.77 -26.59
CA ASP A 105 4.55 -15.47 -25.97
C ASP A 105 4.57 -14.39 -24.89
N PHE A 106 5.76 -13.97 -24.45
CA PHE A 106 5.89 -13.12 -23.26
C PHE A 106 6.81 -11.93 -23.47
N ILE A 107 6.54 -10.88 -22.70
CA ILE A 107 7.38 -9.69 -22.58
C ILE A 107 7.87 -9.59 -21.15
N LYS A 108 9.16 -9.32 -20.98
CA LYS A 108 9.76 -9.04 -19.69
C LYS A 108 10.22 -7.59 -19.63
N VAL A 109 9.86 -6.92 -18.54
CA VAL A 109 10.34 -5.57 -18.22
C VAL A 109 11.22 -5.67 -16.99
N GLY A 110 12.44 -5.16 -17.07
CA GLY A 110 13.37 -5.16 -15.95
C GLY A 110 14.25 -3.92 -15.90
N PHE A 111 14.93 -3.76 -14.77
CA PHE A 111 15.91 -2.70 -14.54
C PHE A 111 17.30 -3.30 -14.28
N THR A 112 18.33 -2.69 -14.85
CA THR A 112 19.72 -3.10 -14.64
C THR A 112 20.66 -1.91 -14.71
N ARG A 113 21.88 -2.06 -14.18
CA ARG A 113 22.99 -1.12 -14.43
C ARG A 113 23.91 -1.57 -15.57
N ASN A 114 23.82 -2.84 -15.95
CA ASN A 114 24.60 -3.43 -17.03
C ASN A 114 23.66 -4.27 -17.90
N LEU A 115 23.30 -3.73 -19.06
CA LEU A 115 22.35 -4.36 -19.98
C LEU A 115 22.94 -5.61 -20.63
N ALA A 116 24.19 -5.55 -21.08
CA ALA A 116 24.87 -6.67 -21.75
C ALA A 116 24.96 -7.91 -20.85
N SER A 117 25.46 -7.74 -19.62
CA SER A 117 25.54 -8.83 -18.64
C SER A 117 24.15 -9.40 -18.31
N ARG A 118 23.13 -8.54 -18.23
CA ARG A 118 21.77 -8.97 -17.92
C ARG A 118 21.14 -9.75 -19.08
N LEU A 119 21.31 -9.31 -20.33
CA LEU A 119 20.82 -10.05 -21.49
C LEU A 119 21.49 -11.42 -21.62
N ALA A 120 22.80 -11.51 -21.38
CA ALA A 120 23.51 -12.78 -21.35
C ALA A 120 22.91 -13.75 -20.31
N GLN A 121 22.69 -13.28 -19.07
CA GLN A 121 22.05 -14.10 -18.03
C GLN A 121 20.64 -14.58 -18.42
N ILE A 122 19.84 -13.71 -19.02
CA ILE A 122 18.47 -14.07 -19.41
C ILE A 122 18.53 -15.15 -20.48
N ASN A 123 19.37 -15.01 -21.50
CA ASN A 123 19.57 -16.01 -22.55
C ASN A 123 20.06 -17.35 -22.00
N THR A 124 20.94 -17.37 -20.99
CA THR A 124 21.39 -18.63 -20.37
C THR A 124 20.29 -19.32 -19.57
N CYS A 125 19.36 -18.56 -18.99
CA CYS A 125 18.31 -19.10 -18.12
C CYS A 125 16.98 -19.37 -18.85
N THR A 126 16.91 -19.22 -20.17
CA THR A 126 15.70 -19.45 -20.95
C THR A 126 16.01 -20.25 -22.22
N PRO A 127 15.23 -21.30 -22.52
CA PRO A 127 15.42 -22.07 -23.75
C PRO A 127 14.93 -21.32 -25.00
N HIS A 128 14.11 -20.27 -24.84
CA HIS A 128 13.54 -19.50 -25.94
C HIS A 128 14.46 -18.36 -26.39
N GLN A 129 14.39 -18.00 -27.66
CA GLN A 129 15.13 -16.83 -28.17
C GLN A 129 14.60 -15.54 -27.53
N VAL A 130 15.50 -14.77 -26.91
CA VAL A 130 15.16 -13.48 -26.29
C VAL A 130 15.60 -12.35 -27.21
N LYS A 131 14.66 -11.50 -27.59
CA LYS A 131 14.93 -10.31 -28.41
C LYS A 131 14.77 -9.06 -27.55
N LEU A 132 15.79 -8.19 -27.57
CA LEU A 132 15.67 -6.86 -26.97
C LEU A 132 14.73 -6.02 -27.85
N VAL A 133 13.61 -5.57 -27.26
CA VAL A 133 12.60 -4.77 -27.94
C VAL A 133 12.90 -3.28 -27.78
N HIS A 134 13.25 -2.87 -26.57
CA HIS A 134 13.56 -1.49 -26.24
C HIS A 134 14.36 -1.39 -24.94
N SER A 135 15.14 -0.32 -24.79
CA SER A 135 15.79 0.03 -23.54
C SER A 135 16.02 1.53 -23.47
N PHE A 136 15.93 2.09 -22.27
CA PHE A 136 16.14 3.53 -22.05
C PHE A 136 16.73 3.80 -20.65
N PRO A 137 17.46 4.91 -20.46
CA PRO A 137 17.89 5.34 -19.14
C PRO A 137 16.70 5.62 -18.23
N GLY A 138 16.68 5.03 -17.05
CA GLY A 138 15.57 5.16 -16.11
C GLY A 138 15.95 4.77 -14.69
N THR A 139 14.93 4.60 -13.86
CA THR A 139 15.04 4.21 -12.46
C THR A 139 14.20 2.97 -12.19
N ILE A 140 14.36 2.38 -11.01
CA ILE A 140 13.45 1.32 -10.55
C ILE A 140 12.01 1.82 -10.43
N GLN A 141 11.80 3.11 -10.18
CA GLN A 141 10.44 3.66 -10.12
C GLN A 141 9.76 3.63 -11.49
N ASP A 142 10.51 3.85 -12.57
CA ASP A 142 10.01 3.73 -13.95
C ASP A 142 9.62 2.28 -14.26
N GLU A 143 10.47 1.31 -13.89
CA GLU A 143 10.17 -0.13 -14.05
C GLU A 143 8.91 -0.54 -13.27
N GLN A 144 8.77 -0.10 -12.02
CA GLN A 144 7.57 -0.37 -11.22
C GLN A 144 6.33 0.32 -11.77
N HIS A 145 6.46 1.51 -12.35
CA HIS A 145 5.34 2.18 -13.00
C HIS A 145 4.84 1.35 -14.19
N ILE A 146 5.76 0.84 -15.01
CA ILE A 146 5.41 -0.05 -16.12
C ILE A 146 4.77 -1.35 -15.61
N HIS A 147 5.32 -1.96 -14.56
CA HIS A 147 4.73 -3.18 -13.98
C HIS A 147 3.30 -2.97 -13.46
N ARG A 148 3.01 -1.79 -12.90
CA ARG A 148 1.65 -1.43 -12.48
C ARG A 148 0.73 -1.24 -13.68
N ALA A 149 1.20 -0.54 -14.71
CA ALA A 149 0.43 -0.30 -15.93
C ALA A 149 0.09 -1.60 -16.67
N LEU A 150 1.00 -2.58 -16.66
CA LEU A 150 0.82 -3.89 -17.29
C LEU A 150 0.26 -4.97 -16.34
N GLY A 151 -0.20 -4.58 -15.15
CA GLY A 151 -0.58 -5.49 -14.07
C GLY A 151 -1.62 -6.54 -14.49
N ASP A 152 -2.57 -6.16 -15.35
CA ASP A 152 -3.65 -7.03 -15.81
C ASP A 152 -3.17 -8.15 -16.73
N SER A 153 -2.05 -7.95 -17.44
CA SER A 153 -1.44 -8.95 -18.33
C SER A 153 -0.30 -9.73 -17.66
N ARG A 154 -0.11 -9.56 -16.36
CA ARG A 154 0.99 -10.19 -15.62
C ARG A 154 0.82 -11.71 -15.57
N HIS A 155 1.82 -12.44 -16.06
CA HIS A 155 1.85 -13.90 -15.99
C HIS A 155 2.61 -14.38 -14.75
N LYS A 156 3.92 -14.09 -14.68
CA LYS A 156 4.77 -14.54 -13.56
C LYS A 156 5.88 -13.54 -13.29
N LEU A 157 5.89 -13.00 -12.07
CA LEU A 157 6.90 -12.02 -11.62
C LEU A 157 7.01 -10.83 -12.58
N GLU A 158 8.09 -10.74 -13.35
CA GLU A 158 8.40 -9.64 -14.27
C GLU A 158 7.99 -9.95 -15.72
N TRP A 159 7.27 -11.06 -15.95
CA TRP A 159 6.82 -11.52 -17.26
C TRP A 159 5.32 -11.23 -17.46
N PHE A 160 4.99 -10.69 -18.61
CA PHE A 160 3.67 -10.27 -19.05
C PHE A 160 3.29 -11.01 -20.33
N ARG A 161 2.03 -11.41 -20.48
CA ARG A 161 1.52 -12.01 -21.71
C ARG A 161 1.60 -11.00 -22.85
N LYS A 162 2.01 -11.44 -24.04
CA LYS A 162 2.08 -10.61 -25.23
C LYS A 162 0.68 -10.35 -25.81
N THR A 163 -0.10 -9.51 -25.14
CA THR A 163 -1.43 -9.06 -25.58
C THR A 163 -1.30 -7.78 -26.42
N GLU A 164 -2.33 -7.46 -27.20
CA GLU A 164 -2.38 -6.22 -27.99
C GLU A 164 -2.21 -4.97 -27.11
N SER A 165 -2.82 -4.94 -25.92
CA SER A 165 -2.68 -3.84 -24.96
C SER A 165 -1.23 -3.66 -24.47
N VAL A 166 -0.51 -4.77 -24.23
CA VAL A 166 0.89 -4.72 -23.82
C VAL A 166 1.76 -4.21 -24.97
N LEU A 167 1.54 -4.69 -26.19
CA LEU A 167 2.27 -4.23 -27.38
C LEU A 167 2.04 -2.74 -27.64
N ALA A 168 0.79 -2.28 -27.56
CA ALA A 168 0.45 -0.87 -27.71
C ALA A 168 1.16 0.01 -26.66
N TYR A 169 1.22 -0.45 -25.40
CA TYR A 169 1.94 0.25 -24.35
C TYR A 169 3.46 0.30 -24.60
N VAL A 170 4.05 -0.79 -25.09
CA VAL A 170 5.48 -0.84 -25.44
C VAL A 170 5.78 0.11 -26.60
N GLU A 171 4.93 0.19 -27.61
CA GLU A 171 5.09 1.17 -28.71
C GLU A 171 4.98 2.61 -28.22
N GLN A 172 4.03 2.92 -27.33
CA GLN A 172 3.97 4.24 -26.69
C GLN A 172 5.26 4.56 -25.93
N LEU A 173 5.80 3.60 -25.16
CA LEU A 173 7.06 3.79 -24.45
C LEU A 173 8.21 4.09 -25.41
N LYS A 174 8.30 3.37 -26.54
CA LYS A 174 9.27 3.69 -27.59
C LYS A 174 9.09 5.13 -28.04
N THR A 175 7.88 5.57 -28.39
CA THR A 175 7.66 6.96 -28.83
C THR A 175 8.09 7.99 -27.77
N PHE A 176 7.74 7.79 -26.50
CA PHE A 176 8.02 8.76 -25.44
C PHE A 176 9.46 8.72 -24.90
N ARG A 177 10.16 7.59 -25.01
CA ARG A 177 11.47 7.36 -24.38
C ARG A 177 12.58 7.03 -25.39
N SER A 178 12.33 7.19 -26.69
CA SER A 178 13.34 7.10 -27.77
C SER A 178 14.40 8.21 -27.78
N ALA A 179 14.34 9.19 -26.86
CA ALA A 179 15.24 10.34 -26.87
C ALA A 179 16.34 10.21 -25.80
N ALA A 180 17.46 9.61 -26.18
CA ALA A 180 18.80 9.89 -25.66
C ALA A 180 19.84 9.55 -26.73
#